data_AF-A0A7C7UZC4-F1
#
_entry.id   AF-A0A7C7UZC4-F1
#
_cell.length_a   1.000
_cell.length_b   1.000
_cell.length_c   1.000
_cell.angle_alpha   90.00
_cell.angle_beta   90.00
_cell.angle_gamma   90.00
#
_symmetry.space_group_name_H-M   'P 1'
#
loop_
_entity.id
_entity.type
_entity.pdbx_description
1 polymer ?
#
loop_
_entity_poly.entity_id
_entity_poly.type
_entity_poly.pdbx_seq_one_letter_code
_entity_poly.pdbx_strand_id
1 'polypeptide(L)'
;MNPMRVIKAVSTSRKVVSPFQYYTEINEAIYCLVFSDHRAVARLFLHYDAEHRLLARALVSDNPGEAEALYGELAPEERSLNQYEHVSADFQDLLLEMHLASCNDSARLYDKDELRALLAMYPRPPIIVGGCGRSGTTLLLSILGSHPSIYAIPGEAYAFYPKPFRLQRLLHILSELHEQLPPLRWCEKTPKNVRAFGDILAAFKDNVRLIHIVRDGRDVVTSVHPYHPGMYWVSTERWIADVMAGLKYEKNALLVRYEDLILDTEKTLRRICDYIAEHFDPRMLDFQLHTSVQQDVAWEQETVKPLHKSRIGKWRSGEHDEVVQEFMKNPQAVSLMRRLNYL
;
A
#
# COMPACT_ATOMS: atom_id res chain seq x y z
N MET A 1 -19.08 16.62 25.35
CA MET A 1 -18.48 17.83 24.77
C MET A 1 -18.33 17.61 23.28
N ASN A 2 -18.60 18.61 22.45
CA ASN A 2 -18.37 18.52 21.01
C ASN A 2 -16.86 18.32 20.79
N PRO A 3 -16.39 17.34 20.00
CA PRO A 3 -14.96 17.17 19.75
C PRO A 3 -14.41 18.46 19.15
N MET A 4 -13.39 19.06 19.77
CA MET A 4 -12.74 20.26 19.27
C MET A 4 -12.24 19.98 17.86
N ARG A 5 -12.95 20.51 16.86
CA ARG A 5 -12.52 20.46 15.46
C ARG A 5 -11.39 21.46 15.33
N VAL A 6 -10.14 20.99 15.25
CA VAL A 6 -8.98 21.85 14.99
C VAL A 6 -9.06 22.31 13.53
N ILE A 7 -9.79 23.40 13.30
CA ILE A 7 -10.06 23.96 11.96
C ILE A 7 -8.90 24.83 11.46
N LYS A 8 -7.95 25.20 12.32
CA LYS A 8 -6.74 25.95 11.98
C LYS A 8 -5.74 25.90 13.15
N ALA A 9 -4.47 25.58 12.87
CA ALA A 9 -3.37 25.75 13.82
C ALA A 9 -2.52 26.96 13.39
N VAL A 10 -2.08 27.78 14.33
CA VAL A 10 -1.25 28.96 14.06
C VAL A 10 0.12 28.72 14.66
N SER A 11 1.13 28.52 13.82
CA SER A 11 2.53 28.58 14.27
C SER A 11 2.90 30.03 14.58
N THR A 12 3.70 30.26 15.61
CA THR A 12 4.31 31.56 15.94
C THR A 12 5.12 32.15 14.79
N SER A 13 5.56 31.30 13.85
CA SER A 13 6.26 31.69 12.62
C SER A 13 5.34 32.14 11.46
N ARG A 14 4.02 32.24 11.66
CA ARG A 14 2.99 32.61 10.64
C ARG A 14 2.94 31.70 9.41
N LYS A 15 3.47 30.48 9.47
CA LYS A 15 3.38 29.49 8.38
C LYS A 15 1.96 28.88 8.30
N VAL A 16 1.53 28.55 7.08
CA VAL A 16 0.23 27.92 6.84
C VAL A 16 0.30 26.48 7.32
N VAL A 17 -0.46 26.17 8.36
CA VAL A 17 -0.66 24.80 8.83
C VAL A 17 -1.97 24.29 8.26
N SER A 18 -1.92 23.21 7.49
CA SER A 18 -3.11 22.47 7.06
C SER A 18 -3.30 21.29 8.00
N PRO A 19 -4.21 21.37 8.99
CA PRO A 19 -4.50 20.25 9.87
C PRO A 19 -5.37 19.24 9.12
N PHE A 20 -4.86 18.02 8.99
CA PHE A 20 -5.67 16.87 8.60
C PHE A 20 -5.94 16.05 9.84
N GLN A 21 -7.21 15.71 10.06
CA GLN A 21 -7.62 14.84 11.16
C GLN A 21 -7.97 13.46 10.60
N TYR A 22 -7.32 12.45 11.15
CA TYR A 22 -7.56 11.05 10.90
C TYR A 22 -8.04 10.40 12.21
N TYR A 23 -8.68 9.24 12.08
CA TYR A 23 -9.11 8.46 13.23
C TYR A 23 -8.51 7.06 13.17
N THR A 24 -8.13 6.52 14.32
CA THR A 24 -7.79 5.10 14.46
C THR A 24 -9.04 4.23 14.46
N GLU A 25 -8.84 2.91 14.42
CA GLU A 25 -9.93 1.91 14.50
C GLU A 25 -10.69 1.96 15.83
N ILE A 26 -10.06 2.49 16.90
CA ILE A 26 -10.69 2.70 18.21
C ILE A 26 -11.18 4.15 18.40
N ASN A 27 -11.34 4.90 17.30
CA ASN A 27 -11.88 6.27 17.26
C ASN A 27 -11.02 7.32 18.00
N GLU A 28 -9.72 7.06 18.13
CA GLU A 28 -8.73 8.04 18.62
C GLU A 28 -8.30 8.99 17.50
N ALA A 29 -7.94 10.24 17.84
CA ALA A 29 -7.65 11.26 16.83
C ALA A 29 -6.15 11.34 16.52
N ILE A 30 -5.80 11.25 15.23
CA ILE A 30 -4.46 11.58 14.74
C ILE A 30 -4.52 12.87 13.93
N TYR A 31 -3.76 13.89 14.36
CA TYR A 31 -3.62 15.14 13.64
C TYR A 31 -2.31 15.15 12.86
N CYS A 32 -2.39 15.42 11.56
CA CYS A 32 -1.23 15.74 10.74
C CYS A 32 -1.21 17.26 10.50
N LEU A 33 -0.13 17.89 10.93
CA LEU A 33 0.15 19.30 10.73
C LEU A 33 1.26 19.41 9.68
N VAL A 34 0.92 19.97 8.51
CA VAL A 34 1.89 20.19 7.43
C VAL A 34 2.47 21.60 7.54
N PHE A 35 3.79 21.68 7.51
CA PHE A 35 4.58 22.91 7.52
C PHE A 35 5.37 22.93 6.22
N SER A 36 5.24 24.02 5.46
CA SER A 36 5.95 24.17 4.21
C SER A 36 6.49 25.58 4.08
N ASP A 37 7.73 25.70 3.65
CA ASP A 37 8.27 26.92 3.06
C ASP A 37 9.05 26.62 1.77
N HIS A 38 9.83 27.58 1.29
CA HIS A 38 10.61 27.45 0.06
C HIS A 38 11.83 26.54 0.19
N ARG A 39 12.18 26.10 1.41
CA ARG A 39 13.38 25.30 1.69
C ARG A 39 13.05 23.87 2.09
N ALA A 40 11.98 23.67 2.86
CA ALA A 40 11.61 22.34 3.32
C ALA A 40 10.09 22.15 3.45
N VAL A 41 9.68 20.88 3.36
CA VAL A 41 8.34 20.42 3.75
C VAL A 41 8.48 19.47 4.93
N ALA A 42 7.72 19.75 5.98
CA ALA A 42 7.70 18.91 7.14
C ALA A 42 6.27 18.60 7.60
N ARG A 43 6.09 17.42 8.20
CA ARG A 43 4.82 16.92 8.69
C ARG A 43 5.00 16.49 10.13
N LEU A 44 4.23 17.10 11.04
CA LEU A 44 4.14 16.67 12.43
C LEU A 44 2.85 15.91 12.62
N PHE A 45 2.98 14.69 13.12
CA PHE A 45 1.86 13.84 13.48
C PHE A 45 1.71 13.84 14.99
N LEU A 46 0.46 13.97 15.46
CA LEU A 46 0.09 13.96 16.87
C LEU A 46 -1.05 12.98 17.07
N HIS A 47 -0.87 11.99 17.95
CA HIS A 47 -1.88 11.01 18.27
C HIS A 47 -2.46 11.26 19.66
N TYR A 48 -3.78 11.41 19.77
CA TYR A 48 -4.48 11.60 21.04
C TYR A 48 -5.47 10.46 21.31
N ASP A 49 -5.56 10.03 22.56
CA ASP A 49 -6.61 9.10 23.00
C ASP A 49 -8.01 9.74 23.07
N ALA A 50 -9.00 8.93 23.46
CA ALA A 50 -10.39 9.36 23.63
C ALA A 50 -10.60 10.41 24.74
N GLU A 51 -9.68 10.50 25.70
CA GLU A 51 -9.66 11.51 26.76
C GLU A 51 -8.82 12.76 26.41
N HIS A 52 -8.37 12.86 25.15
CA HIS A 52 -7.53 13.95 24.62
C HIS A 52 -6.11 14.04 25.23
N ARG A 53 -5.55 12.93 25.69
CA ARG A 53 -4.13 12.84 26.11
C ARG A 53 -3.26 12.48 24.92
N LEU A 54 -2.10 13.12 24.77
CA LEU A 54 -1.18 12.81 23.66
C LEU A 54 -0.48 11.47 23.93
N LEU A 55 -0.65 10.52 23.02
CA LEU A 55 -0.05 9.19 23.07
C LEU A 55 1.30 9.12 22.35
N ALA A 56 1.40 9.78 21.20
CA ALA A 56 2.58 9.73 20.34
C ALA A 56 2.72 10.97 19.46
N ARG A 57 3.96 11.32 19.10
CA ARG A 57 4.27 12.33 18.09
C ARG A 57 5.42 11.90 17.18
N ALA A 58 5.36 12.30 15.92
CA ALA A 58 6.42 12.03 14.96
C ALA A 58 6.60 13.18 13.97
N LEU A 59 7.86 13.46 13.63
CA LEU A 59 8.24 14.50 12.68
C LEU A 59 8.86 13.85 11.44
N VAL A 60 8.34 14.19 10.26
CA VAL A 60 8.88 13.76 8.96
C VAL A 60 9.23 14.98 8.14
N SER A 61 10.45 15.07 7.64
CA SER A 61 10.87 16.12 6.72
C SER A 61 11.82 15.58 5.65
N ASP A 62 11.79 16.23 4.50
CA ASP A 62 12.78 16.10 3.43
C ASP A 62 14.15 16.68 3.81
N ASN A 63 14.22 17.59 4.80
CA ASN A 63 15.45 18.16 5.33
C ASN A 63 15.40 18.30 6.87
N PRO A 64 15.82 17.27 7.63
CA PRO A 64 15.64 17.22 9.09
C PRO A 64 16.25 18.41 9.87
N GLY A 65 17.41 18.91 9.45
CA GLY A 65 18.07 20.03 10.12
C GLY A 65 17.35 21.37 9.95
N GLU A 66 16.67 21.58 8.81
CA GLU A 66 15.82 22.75 8.59
C GLU A 66 14.42 22.56 9.18
N ALA A 67 13.95 21.32 9.27
CA ALA A 67 12.71 20.97 9.92
C ALA A 67 12.71 21.43 11.39
N GLU A 68 13.74 21.11 12.17
CA GLU A 68 13.82 21.53 13.57
C GLU A 68 13.68 23.07 13.72
N ALA A 69 14.28 23.84 12.81
CA ALA A 69 14.14 25.30 12.78
C ALA A 69 12.74 25.78 12.35
N LEU A 70 12.00 24.97 11.59
CA LEU A 70 10.62 25.21 11.15
C LEU A 70 9.58 25.03 12.27
N TYR A 71 9.84 24.17 13.26
CA TYR A 71 8.84 23.77 14.27
C TYR A 71 8.78 24.66 15.50
N GLY A 72 9.88 25.26 15.95
CA GLY A 72 9.91 25.96 17.24
C GLY A 72 9.66 25.00 18.42
N GLU A 73 10.25 25.31 19.57
CA GLU A 73 10.22 24.47 20.77
C GLU A 73 8.79 24.09 21.21
N LEU A 74 8.38 22.85 20.95
CA LEU A 74 7.21 22.23 21.59
C LEU A 74 7.62 21.72 22.97
N ALA A 75 6.84 22.04 24.00
CA ALA A 75 7.18 21.80 25.40
C ALA A 75 7.52 20.32 25.73
N PRO A 76 8.40 20.07 26.71
CA PRO A 76 9.03 18.78 26.96
C PRO A 76 8.29 17.95 28.02
N GLU A 77 7.03 17.59 27.81
CA GLU A 77 6.34 16.68 28.75
C GLU A 77 5.44 15.71 27.99
N GLU A 78 6.01 14.84 27.15
CA GLU A 78 5.33 13.67 26.58
C GLU A 78 6.35 12.78 25.86
N ARG A 79 6.19 11.45 25.95
CA ARG A 79 7.17 10.45 25.49
C ARG A 79 7.55 10.68 24.01
N SER A 80 8.83 10.98 23.77
CA SER A 80 9.33 11.12 22.39
C SER A 80 9.52 9.75 21.75
N LEU A 81 9.05 9.59 20.52
CA LEU A 81 9.45 8.48 19.64
C LEU A 81 10.84 8.70 19.01
N ASN A 82 11.75 9.43 19.68
CA ASN A 82 13.14 9.65 19.24
C ASN A 82 13.98 8.36 19.12
N GLN A 83 13.39 7.18 19.38
CA GLN A 83 14.02 5.87 19.13
C GLN A 83 13.83 5.40 17.68
N TYR A 84 13.06 6.12 16.88
CA TYR A 84 12.78 5.81 15.48
C TYR A 84 13.38 6.86 14.54
N GLU A 85 14.64 7.27 14.77
CA GLU A 85 15.45 8.13 13.86
C GLU A 85 15.59 7.58 12.43
N HIS A 86 15.04 6.40 12.17
CA HIS A 86 14.84 5.83 10.85
C HIS A 86 13.35 5.71 10.54
N VAL A 87 12.62 6.84 10.54
CA VAL A 87 11.25 6.86 10.05
C VAL A 87 11.29 6.38 8.60
N SER A 88 10.63 5.24 8.34
CA SER A 88 10.47 4.73 6.99
C SER A 88 9.89 5.86 6.12
N ALA A 89 10.43 6.05 4.91
CA ALA A 89 10.06 7.14 4.00
C ALA A 89 8.58 7.16 3.54
N ASP A 90 7.72 6.32 4.13
CA ASP A 90 6.33 6.13 3.75
C ASP A 90 5.36 6.56 4.87
N PHE A 91 4.56 7.58 4.55
CA PHE A 91 3.50 8.17 5.38
C PHE A 91 2.57 7.14 6.04
N GLN A 92 2.25 6.05 5.33
CA GLN A 92 1.31 5.04 5.83
C GLN A 92 1.94 4.14 6.90
N ASP A 93 3.25 3.92 6.81
CA ASP A 93 3.99 3.08 7.76
C ASP A 93 4.11 3.84 9.09
N LEU A 94 4.29 5.16 9.05
CA LEU A 94 4.30 6.01 10.24
C LEU A 94 2.94 6.13 10.94
N LEU A 95 1.85 6.33 10.18
CA LEU A 95 0.50 6.36 10.75
C LEU A 95 0.16 5.05 11.47
N LEU A 96 0.66 3.94 10.97
CA LEU A 96 0.56 2.68 11.69
C LEU A 96 1.41 2.68 12.96
N GLU A 97 2.69 3.01 12.91
CA GLU A 97 3.54 2.97 14.12
C GLU A 97 2.92 3.78 15.26
N MET A 98 2.29 4.91 14.92
CA MET A 98 1.54 5.72 15.86
C MET A 98 0.25 5.05 16.36
N HIS A 99 -0.48 4.35 15.49
CA HIS A 99 -1.64 3.55 15.88
C HIS A 99 -1.26 2.36 16.77
N LEU A 100 -0.23 1.62 16.41
CA LEU A 100 0.35 0.53 17.22
C LEU A 100 0.82 1.01 18.58
N ALA A 101 1.40 2.22 18.66
CA ALA A 101 1.82 2.80 19.93
C ALA A 101 0.63 3.15 20.85
N SER A 102 -0.58 3.38 20.30
CA SER A 102 -1.78 3.58 21.13
C SER A 102 -2.46 2.29 21.53
N CYS A 103 -2.41 1.29 20.67
CA CYS A 103 -2.81 -0.05 21.04
C CYS A 103 -1.81 -0.59 22.07
N ASN A 104 -2.16 -0.60 23.36
CA ASN A 104 -1.44 -1.32 24.42
C ASN A 104 -1.25 -2.84 24.16
N ASP A 105 -1.69 -3.33 22.99
CA ASP A 105 -1.68 -4.72 22.54
C ASP A 105 -0.58 -4.96 21.48
N SER A 106 0.64 -4.48 21.77
CA SER A 106 1.84 -4.63 20.93
C SER A 106 2.28 -6.08 20.65
N ALA A 107 1.54 -7.09 21.15
CA ALA A 107 1.87 -8.50 21.04
C ALA A 107 0.98 -9.30 20.06
N ARG A 108 -0.19 -8.79 19.67
CA ARG A 108 -1.13 -9.56 18.81
C ARG A 108 -1.02 -9.13 17.36
N LEU A 109 -0.52 -10.04 16.52
CA LEU A 109 -0.40 -9.84 15.07
C LEU A 109 -1.76 -9.61 14.39
N TYR A 110 -2.86 -10.14 14.93
CA TYR A 110 -4.24 -9.94 14.49
C TYR A 110 -5.22 -10.46 15.54
N ASP A 111 -6.49 -10.04 15.47
CA ASP A 111 -7.57 -10.62 16.28
C ASP A 111 -8.02 -11.99 15.72
N LYS A 112 -7.95 -13.03 16.57
CA LYS A 112 -8.24 -14.41 16.16
C LYS A 112 -9.73 -14.66 15.94
N ASP A 113 -10.60 -13.94 16.67
CA ASP A 113 -12.04 -14.08 16.52
C ASP A 113 -12.51 -13.38 15.24
N GLU A 114 -11.91 -12.25 14.88
CA GLU A 114 -12.12 -11.62 13.58
C GLU A 114 -11.71 -12.54 12.43
N LEU A 115 -10.52 -13.16 12.52
CA LEU A 115 -10.06 -14.10 11.49
C LEU A 115 -11.00 -15.33 11.40
N ARG A 116 -11.45 -15.88 12.53
CA ARG A 116 -12.41 -17.00 12.56
C ARG A 116 -13.72 -16.62 11.91
N ALA A 117 -14.27 -15.44 12.21
CA ALA A 117 -15.49 -14.94 11.60
C ALA A 117 -15.34 -14.82 10.08
N LEU A 118 -14.20 -14.30 9.62
CA LEU A 118 -13.92 -14.16 8.19
C LEU A 118 -13.86 -15.52 7.49
N LEU A 119 -13.17 -16.50 8.09
CA LEU A 119 -13.05 -17.86 7.53
C LEU A 119 -14.38 -18.63 7.56
N ALA A 120 -15.23 -18.37 8.55
CA ALA A 120 -16.57 -18.95 8.61
C ALA A 120 -17.49 -18.40 7.51
N MET A 121 -17.42 -17.10 7.24
CA MET A 121 -18.22 -16.42 6.22
C MET A 121 -17.74 -16.73 4.79
N TYR A 122 -16.43 -16.85 4.60
CA TYR A 122 -15.80 -17.12 3.30
C TYR A 122 -14.82 -18.30 3.38
N PRO A 123 -15.29 -19.55 3.21
CA PRO A 123 -14.47 -20.75 3.40
C PRO A 123 -13.48 -21.02 2.26
N ARG A 124 -13.69 -20.40 1.08
CA ARG A 124 -12.75 -20.54 -0.05
C ARG A 124 -11.45 -19.78 0.26
N PRO A 125 -10.26 -20.34 -0.06
CA PRO A 125 -8.99 -19.67 0.22
C PRO A 125 -8.95 -18.31 -0.48
N PRO A 126 -8.70 -17.18 0.21
CA PRO A 126 -8.74 -15.87 -0.42
C PRO A 126 -7.55 -15.63 -1.36
N ILE A 127 -7.67 -14.60 -2.19
CA ILE A 127 -6.59 -14.14 -3.07
C ILE A 127 -6.01 -12.86 -2.49
N ILE A 128 -4.71 -12.85 -2.20
CA ILE A 128 -4.02 -11.64 -1.74
C ILE A 128 -2.97 -11.25 -2.76
N VAL A 129 -3.12 -10.04 -3.30
CA VAL A 129 -2.15 -9.46 -4.24
C VAL A 129 -1.20 -8.54 -3.48
N GLY A 130 0.10 -8.72 -3.70
CA GLY A 130 1.16 -7.85 -3.20
C GLY A 130 2.23 -7.59 -4.26
N GLY A 131 3.03 -6.56 -4.05
CA GLY A 131 4.14 -6.17 -4.90
C GLY A 131 4.64 -4.78 -4.53
N CYS A 132 5.62 -4.27 -5.27
CA CYS A 132 5.98 -2.87 -5.10
C CYS A 132 4.88 -1.97 -5.70
N GLY A 133 4.62 -0.82 -5.07
CA GLY A 133 3.76 0.21 -5.66
C GLY A 133 4.16 0.51 -7.11
N ARG A 134 3.19 0.85 -7.97
CA ARG A 134 3.40 1.12 -9.41
C ARG A 134 3.81 -0.10 -10.25
N SER A 135 3.73 -1.32 -9.72
CA SER A 135 3.99 -2.57 -10.46
C SER A 135 2.75 -3.16 -11.16
N GLY A 136 1.64 -2.43 -11.25
CA GLY A 136 0.40 -2.92 -11.89
C GLY A 136 -0.53 -3.74 -10.98
N THR A 137 -0.40 -3.61 -9.66
CA THR A 137 -1.27 -4.28 -8.68
C THR A 137 -2.75 -3.93 -8.86
N THR A 138 -3.09 -2.66 -9.10
CA THR A 138 -4.47 -2.24 -9.40
C THR A 138 -4.97 -2.79 -10.73
N LEU A 139 -4.13 -2.82 -11.77
CA LEU A 139 -4.51 -3.43 -13.05
C LEU A 139 -4.87 -4.91 -12.85
N LEU A 140 -4.02 -5.65 -12.14
CA LEU A 140 -4.29 -7.06 -11.84
C LEU A 140 -5.58 -7.24 -11.04
N LEU A 141 -5.83 -6.38 -10.04
CA LEU A 141 -7.08 -6.39 -9.28
C LEU A 141 -8.30 -6.17 -10.20
N SER A 142 -8.26 -5.18 -11.10
CA SER A 142 -9.34 -4.92 -12.05
C SER A 142 -9.57 -6.11 -12.99
N ILE A 143 -8.52 -6.76 -13.48
CA ILE A 143 -8.65 -7.98 -14.30
C ILE A 143 -9.30 -9.11 -13.50
N LEU A 144 -8.81 -9.40 -12.28
CA LEU A 144 -9.39 -10.42 -11.42
C LEU A 144 -10.85 -10.12 -11.07
N GLY A 145 -11.20 -8.85 -10.85
CA GLY A 145 -12.56 -8.39 -10.57
C GLY A 145 -13.54 -8.48 -11.74
N SER A 146 -13.08 -8.86 -12.94
CA SER A 146 -13.98 -9.19 -14.07
C SER A 146 -14.38 -10.68 -14.09
N HIS A 147 -13.71 -11.52 -13.31
CA HIS A 147 -13.98 -12.94 -13.25
C HIS A 147 -15.25 -13.22 -12.42
N PRO A 148 -16.20 -14.05 -12.89
CA PRO A 148 -17.51 -14.24 -12.23
C PRO A 148 -17.43 -14.82 -10.82
N SER A 149 -16.38 -15.59 -10.53
CA SER A 149 -16.21 -16.28 -9.25
C SER A 149 -15.39 -15.48 -8.24
N ILE A 150 -14.89 -14.30 -8.63
CA ILE A 150 -13.98 -13.49 -7.82
C ILE A 150 -14.64 -12.16 -7.50
N TYR A 151 -14.68 -11.84 -6.22
CA TYR A 151 -14.99 -10.51 -5.74
C TYR A 151 -13.69 -9.75 -5.48
N ALA A 152 -13.36 -8.75 -6.31
CA ALA A 152 -12.24 -7.86 -6.08
C ALA A 152 -12.65 -6.72 -5.14
N ILE A 153 -12.04 -6.64 -3.96
CA ILE A 153 -12.26 -5.54 -3.01
C ILE A 153 -11.69 -4.26 -3.63
N PRO A 154 -12.52 -3.24 -3.93
CA PRO A 154 -12.04 -2.02 -4.56
C PRO A 154 -11.06 -1.26 -3.66
N GLY A 155 -10.05 -0.64 -4.27
CA GLY A 155 -9.05 0.17 -3.56
C GLY A 155 -8.02 -0.65 -2.79
N GLU A 156 -7.53 -0.10 -1.68
CA GLU A 156 -6.57 -0.71 -0.76
C GLU A 156 -7.20 -0.82 0.62
N ALA A 157 -7.47 -2.04 1.09
CA ALA A 157 -8.09 -2.25 2.39
C ALA A 157 -7.08 -2.07 3.53
N TYR A 158 -5.78 -2.26 3.23
CA TYR A 158 -4.69 -2.29 4.22
C TYR A 158 -4.96 -3.32 5.34
N ALA A 159 -5.56 -4.45 4.97
CA ALA A 159 -5.98 -5.48 5.92
C ALA A 159 -4.79 -6.22 6.53
N PHE A 160 -3.72 -6.47 5.75
CA PHE A 160 -2.59 -7.28 6.20
C PHE A 160 -1.29 -6.49 6.38
N TYR A 161 -1.21 -5.33 5.73
CA TYR A 161 -0.12 -4.40 5.93
C TYR A 161 -0.67 -2.97 5.91
N PRO A 162 -0.22 -2.12 6.83
CA PRO A 162 0.85 -2.37 7.81
C PRO A 162 0.32 -3.14 9.06
N LYS A 163 1.17 -3.89 9.77
CA LYS A 163 0.78 -4.78 10.90
C LYS A 163 0.39 -4.02 12.18
N PRO A 164 -0.52 -4.51 13.04
CA PRO A 164 -1.16 -5.81 13.01
C PRO A 164 -2.23 -5.84 11.93
N PHE A 165 -2.78 -7.02 11.62
CA PHE A 165 -3.83 -7.09 10.61
C PHE A 165 -5.09 -6.36 11.08
N ARG A 166 -5.68 -5.61 10.17
CA ARG A 166 -6.89 -4.81 10.33
C ARG A 166 -8.09 -5.58 9.78
N LEU A 167 -8.42 -6.70 10.42
CA LEU A 167 -9.42 -7.64 9.90
C LEU A 167 -10.85 -7.12 10.08
N GLN A 168 -11.11 -6.28 11.08
CA GLN A 168 -12.42 -5.65 11.28
C GLN A 168 -12.92 -4.89 10.04
N ARG A 169 -12.05 -4.09 9.41
CA ARG A 169 -12.39 -3.37 8.18
C ARG A 169 -12.75 -4.33 7.05
N LEU A 170 -11.98 -5.42 6.92
CA LEU A 170 -12.23 -6.45 5.92
C LEU A 170 -13.55 -7.17 6.18
N LEU A 171 -13.85 -7.49 7.44
CA LEU A 171 -15.13 -8.07 7.86
C LEU A 171 -16.32 -7.17 7.52
N HIS A 172 -16.21 -5.86 7.78
CA HIS A 172 -17.28 -4.91 7.48
C HIS A 172 -17.59 -4.90 5.98
N ILE A 173 -16.56 -4.72 5.14
CA ILE A 173 -16.69 -4.76 3.67
C ILE A 173 -17.31 -6.09 3.23
N LEU A 174 -16.77 -7.21 3.70
CA LEU A 174 -17.21 -8.54 3.27
C LEU A 174 -18.61 -8.93 3.78
N SER A 175 -19.05 -8.41 4.92
CA SER A 175 -20.40 -8.63 5.45
C SER A 175 -21.45 -7.94 4.59
N GLU A 176 -21.23 -6.67 4.24
CA GLU A 176 -22.14 -5.92 3.36
C GLU A 176 -22.31 -6.61 2.00
N LEU A 177 -21.23 -7.22 1.50
CA LEU A 177 -21.24 -7.92 0.22
C LEU A 177 -21.89 -9.30 0.30
N HIS A 178 -21.71 -10.00 1.42
CA HIS A 178 -22.33 -11.30 1.65
C HIS A 178 -23.86 -11.23 1.57
N GLU A 179 -24.44 -10.09 1.96
CA GLU A 179 -25.88 -9.83 1.86
C GLU A 179 -26.34 -9.59 0.41
N GLN A 180 -25.46 -9.12 -0.47
CA GLN A 180 -25.80 -8.66 -1.82
C GLN A 180 -25.40 -9.63 -2.93
N LEU A 181 -24.40 -10.48 -2.69
CA LEU A 181 -23.78 -11.32 -3.70
C LEU A 181 -23.72 -12.79 -3.23
N PRO A 182 -23.73 -13.76 -4.16
CA PRO A 182 -23.39 -15.14 -3.81
C PRO A 182 -21.99 -15.18 -3.16
N PRO A 183 -21.64 -16.21 -2.37
CA PRO A 183 -20.35 -16.33 -1.69
C PRO A 183 -19.20 -16.55 -2.68
N LEU A 184 -18.83 -15.48 -3.36
CA LEU A 184 -17.70 -15.39 -4.26
C LEU A 184 -16.42 -15.43 -3.44
N ARG A 185 -15.34 -15.86 -4.09
CA ARG A 185 -14.03 -15.81 -3.49
C ARG A 185 -13.54 -14.36 -3.50
N TRP A 186 -13.16 -13.82 -2.36
CA TRP A 186 -12.68 -12.44 -2.31
C TRP A 186 -11.18 -12.32 -2.64
N CYS A 187 -10.83 -11.17 -3.20
CA CYS A 187 -9.48 -10.76 -3.56
C CYS A 187 -9.19 -9.39 -2.94
N GLU A 188 -8.13 -9.32 -2.13
CA GLU A 188 -7.66 -8.07 -1.53
C GLU A 188 -6.31 -7.69 -2.13
N LYS A 189 -6.13 -6.39 -2.40
CA LYS A 189 -4.90 -5.82 -2.92
C LYS A 189 -4.55 -4.59 -2.12
N THR A 190 -3.45 -4.71 -1.40
CA THR A 190 -2.58 -3.60 -0.99
C THR A 190 -1.18 -3.99 -1.45
N PRO A 191 -0.44 -3.18 -2.23
CA PRO A 191 0.88 -3.55 -2.73
C PRO A 191 1.80 -4.07 -1.60
N LYS A 192 1.79 -3.35 -0.47
CA LYS A 192 2.60 -3.69 0.71
C LYS A 192 2.23 -4.99 1.41
N ASN A 193 1.14 -5.68 1.06
CA ASN A 193 0.86 -7.04 1.53
C ASN A 193 2.04 -7.99 1.30
N VAL A 194 2.86 -7.71 0.28
CA VAL A 194 4.12 -8.44 0.02
C VAL A 194 5.05 -8.51 1.23
N ARG A 195 5.02 -7.50 2.11
CA ARG A 195 5.80 -7.45 3.36
C ARG A 195 5.22 -8.30 4.48
N ALA A 196 3.96 -8.73 4.34
CA ALA A 196 3.22 -9.53 5.32
C ALA A 196 2.95 -10.97 4.84
N PHE A 197 3.46 -11.40 3.68
CA PHE A 197 3.16 -12.73 3.12
C PHE A 197 3.39 -13.89 4.10
N GLY A 198 4.49 -13.88 4.87
CA GLY A 198 4.74 -14.92 5.87
C GLY A 198 3.70 -14.96 6.99
N ASP A 199 3.31 -13.79 7.49
CA ASP A 199 2.29 -13.64 8.52
C ASP A 199 0.90 -14.04 8.00
N ILE A 200 0.61 -13.73 6.74
CA ILE A 200 -0.63 -14.13 6.07
C ILE A 200 -0.67 -15.65 5.91
N LEU A 201 0.41 -16.28 5.42
CA LEU A 201 0.50 -17.75 5.34
C LEU A 201 0.26 -18.39 6.71
N ALA A 202 0.92 -17.87 7.76
CA ALA A 202 0.75 -18.37 9.12
C ALA A 202 -0.69 -18.20 9.64
N ALA A 203 -1.30 -17.03 9.42
CA ALA A 203 -2.66 -16.75 9.86
C ALA A 203 -3.70 -17.66 9.18
N PHE A 204 -3.59 -17.81 7.86
CA PHE A 204 -4.50 -18.62 7.06
C PHE A 204 -4.11 -20.11 7.02
N LYS A 205 -3.05 -20.53 7.73
CA LYS A 205 -2.53 -21.90 7.72
C LYS A 205 -2.32 -22.43 6.29
N ASP A 206 -1.65 -21.63 5.47
CA ASP A 206 -1.43 -21.87 4.03
C ASP A 206 -2.70 -21.94 3.15
N ASN A 207 -3.90 -21.78 3.74
CA ASN A 207 -5.17 -21.73 3.02
C ASN A 207 -5.44 -20.33 2.44
N VAL A 208 -4.52 -19.86 1.60
CA VAL A 208 -4.55 -18.55 0.94
C VAL A 208 -3.78 -18.64 -0.38
N ARG A 209 -4.16 -17.83 -1.38
CA ARG A 209 -3.41 -17.70 -2.64
C ARG A 209 -2.74 -16.35 -2.70
N LEU A 210 -1.42 -16.36 -2.68
CA LEU A 210 -0.62 -15.14 -2.74
C LEU A 210 -0.16 -14.89 -4.17
N ILE A 211 -0.35 -13.68 -4.68
CA ILE A 211 0.19 -13.26 -5.97
C ILE A 211 1.19 -12.13 -5.72
N HIS A 212 2.44 -12.36 -6.13
CA HIS A 212 3.50 -11.36 -6.11
C HIS A 212 3.66 -10.78 -7.51
N ILE A 213 3.17 -9.56 -7.72
CA ILE A 213 3.40 -8.86 -8.99
C ILE A 213 4.68 -8.01 -8.93
N VAL A 214 5.53 -8.16 -9.93
CA VAL A 214 6.78 -7.41 -10.12
C VAL A 214 6.78 -6.70 -11.46
N ARG A 215 7.58 -5.65 -11.59
CA ARG A 215 7.76 -4.86 -12.81
C ARG A 215 9.22 -4.43 -12.94
N ASP A 216 9.66 -4.11 -14.14
CA ASP A 216 10.98 -3.49 -14.39
C ASP A 216 11.20 -2.32 -13.42
N GLY A 217 12.23 -2.42 -12.57
CA GLY A 217 12.49 -1.43 -11.53
C GLY A 217 12.75 -0.03 -12.08
N ARG A 218 13.27 0.09 -13.31
CA ARG A 218 13.49 1.38 -13.97
C ARG A 218 12.17 2.06 -14.31
N ASP A 219 11.18 1.31 -14.79
CA ASP A 219 9.82 1.85 -15.01
C ASP A 219 9.11 2.21 -13.70
N VAL A 220 9.41 1.51 -12.60
CA VAL A 220 8.83 1.79 -11.28
C VAL A 220 9.38 3.08 -10.68
N VAL A 221 10.71 3.23 -10.60
CA VAL A 221 11.35 4.40 -9.96
C VAL A 221 11.18 5.69 -10.76
N THR A 222 10.88 5.58 -12.06
CA THR A 222 10.57 6.74 -12.92
C THR A 222 9.08 7.13 -12.90
N SER A 223 8.26 6.51 -12.05
CA SER A 223 6.86 6.91 -11.88
C SER A 223 6.77 8.18 -11.03
N VAL A 224 6.51 9.32 -11.67
CA VAL A 224 6.38 10.66 -11.04
C VAL A 224 5.08 10.81 -10.25
N HIS A 225 5.12 11.57 -9.15
CA HIS A 225 3.96 11.95 -8.35
C HIS A 225 3.15 13.06 -9.04
N PRO A 226 1.85 12.87 -9.35
CA PRO A 226 1.07 13.82 -10.15
C PRO A 226 0.88 15.18 -9.47
N TYR A 227 0.92 15.22 -8.13
CA TYR A 227 0.68 16.44 -7.35
C TYR A 227 1.97 17.05 -6.75
N HIS A 228 3.13 16.41 -6.94
CA HIS A 228 4.40 16.85 -6.38
C HIS A 228 5.50 16.80 -7.46
N PRO A 229 5.64 17.86 -8.27
CA PRO A 229 6.65 17.95 -9.31
C PRO A 229 8.06 17.70 -8.74
N GLY A 230 8.85 16.85 -9.40
CA GLY A 230 10.19 16.48 -8.97
C GLY A 230 10.25 15.30 -7.98
N MET A 231 9.11 14.80 -7.48
CA MET A 231 9.06 13.61 -6.64
C MET A 231 8.61 12.36 -7.41
N TYR A 232 9.20 11.23 -7.06
CA TYR A 232 8.85 9.91 -7.59
C TYR A 232 8.09 9.10 -6.52
N TRP A 233 7.17 8.23 -6.96
CA TRP A 233 6.35 7.42 -6.06
C TRP A 233 7.15 6.39 -5.25
N VAL A 234 8.27 5.92 -5.80
CA VAL A 234 9.02 4.77 -5.29
C VAL A 234 10.52 5.05 -5.41
N SER A 235 11.24 4.95 -4.29
CA SER A 235 12.70 4.98 -4.29
C SER A 235 13.30 3.62 -4.66
N THR A 236 14.58 3.60 -5.03
CA THR A 236 15.35 2.38 -5.30
C THR A 236 15.28 1.40 -4.11
N GLU A 237 15.45 1.90 -2.89
CA GLU A 237 15.46 1.11 -1.66
C GLU A 237 14.10 0.48 -1.41
N ARG A 238 13.02 1.23 -1.64
CA ARG A 238 11.65 0.72 -1.52
C ARG A 238 11.40 -0.40 -2.53
N TRP A 239 11.79 -0.22 -3.79
CA TRP A 239 11.64 -1.27 -4.81
C TRP A 239 12.40 -2.54 -4.43
N ILE A 240 13.66 -2.40 -4.01
CA ILE A 240 14.48 -3.53 -3.53
C ILE A 240 13.79 -4.24 -2.37
N ALA A 241 13.36 -3.50 -1.34
CA ALA A 241 12.75 -4.05 -0.14
C ALA A 241 11.46 -4.83 -0.44
N ASP A 242 10.56 -4.25 -1.25
CA ASP A 242 9.28 -4.86 -1.59
C ASP A 242 9.47 -6.12 -2.47
N VAL A 243 10.34 -6.06 -3.48
CA VAL A 243 10.66 -7.20 -4.34
C VAL A 243 11.32 -8.32 -3.54
N MET A 244 12.30 -8.01 -2.70
CA MET A 244 12.96 -9.00 -1.84
C MET A 244 11.98 -9.63 -0.85
N ALA A 245 11.06 -8.84 -0.27
CA ALA A 245 10.05 -9.37 0.65
C ALA A 245 9.20 -10.46 -0.01
N GLY A 246 8.77 -10.25 -1.26
CA GLY A 246 7.97 -11.24 -1.98
C GLY A 246 8.77 -12.44 -2.45
N LEU A 247 10.02 -12.23 -2.91
CA LEU A 247 10.90 -13.32 -3.36
C LEU A 247 11.26 -14.32 -2.24
N LYS A 248 11.16 -13.94 -0.96
CA LYS A 248 11.29 -14.88 0.17
C LYS A 248 10.23 -15.99 0.14
N TYR A 249 9.08 -15.75 -0.49
CA TYR A 249 7.93 -16.64 -0.52
C TYR A 249 7.63 -17.16 -1.94
N GLU A 250 8.62 -17.21 -2.84
CA GLU A 250 8.43 -17.64 -4.24
C GLU A 250 7.88 -19.07 -4.40
N LYS A 251 7.98 -19.91 -3.36
CA LYS A 251 7.39 -21.25 -3.33
C LYS A 251 5.91 -21.24 -2.92
N ASN A 252 5.47 -20.19 -2.24
CA ASN A 252 4.12 -20.05 -1.68
C ASN A 252 3.27 -19.03 -2.45
N ALA A 253 3.92 -18.09 -3.16
CA ALA A 253 3.28 -17.03 -3.93
C ALA A 253 3.58 -17.18 -5.43
N LEU A 254 2.57 -16.95 -6.27
CA LEU A 254 2.76 -16.90 -7.71
C LEU A 254 3.44 -15.57 -8.11
N LEU A 255 4.64 -15.66 -8.68
CA LEU A 255 5.31 -14.51 -9.28
C LEU A 255 4.70 -14.18 -10.65
N VAL A 256 4.24 -12.93 -10.81
CA VAL A 256 3.69 -12.38 -12.05
C VAL A 256 4.51 -11.17 -12.45
N ARG A 257 5.07 -11.18 -13.67
CA ARG A 257 5.69 -9.98 -14.24
C ARG A 257 4.61 -9.14 -14.92
N TYR A 258 4.61 -7.85 -14.63
CA TYR A 258 3.73 -6.89 -15.27
C TYR A 258 3.84 -6.97 -16.80
N GLU A 259 5.05 -7.11 -17.32
CA GLU A 259 5.34 -7.17 -18.75
C GLU A 259 4.70 -8.42 -19.38
N ASP A 260 4.80 -9.59 -18.73
CA ASP A 260 4.16 -10.82 -19.21
C ASP A 260 2.61 -10.70 -19.18
N LEU A 261 2.06 -10.01 -18.18
CA LEU A 261 0.62 -9.75 -18.06
C LEU A 261 0.08 -8.88 -19.22
N ILE A 262 0.91 -7.99 -19.76
CA ILE A 262 0.55 -7.10 -20.88
C ILE A 262 0.90 -7.71 -22.24
N LEU A 263 2.06 -8.36 -22.36
CA LEU A 263 2.58 -8.85 -23.64
C LEU A 263 2.02 -10.22 -24.02
N ASP A 264 1.82 -11.09 -23.04
CA ASP A 264 1.29 -12.46 -23.19
C ASP A 264 0.05 -12.67 -22.29
N THR A 265 -0.90 -11.73 -22.36
CA THR A 265 -2.03 -11.61 -21.42
C THR A 265 -2.77 -12.93 -21.18
N GLU A 266 -3.32 -13.56 -22.22
CA GLU A 266 -4.13 -14.77 -22.03
C GLU A 266 -3.33 -15.90 -21.37
N LYS A 267 -2.09 -16.12 -21.81
CA LYS A 267 -1.19 -17.13 -21.23
C LYS A 267 -0.91 -16.85 -19.75
N THR A 268 -0.64 -15.59 -19.42
CA THR A 268 -0.40 -15.16 -18.03
C THR A 268 -1.65 -15.32 -17.17
N LEU A 269 -2.83 -14.95 -17.69
CA LEU A 269 -4.10 -15.08 -16.97
C LEU A 269 -4.50 -16.54 -16.75
N ARG A 270 -4.32 -17.41 -17.73
CA ARG A 270 -4.53 -18.86 -17.57
C ARG A 270 -3.65 -19.42 -16.45
N ARG A 271 -2.35 -19.05 -16.41
CA ARG A 271 -1.44 -19.42 -15.32
C ARG A 271 -1.90 -18.91 -13.95
N ILE A 272 -2.43 -17.69 -13.89
CA ILE A 272 -2.98 -17.12 -12.65
C ILE A 272 -4.22 -17.92 -12.21
N CYS A 273 -5.18 -18.15 -13.10
CA CYS A 273 -6.39 -18.95 -12.86
C CYS A 273 -6.05 -20.36 -12.35
N ASP A 274 -5.11 -21.05 -13.01
CA ASP A 274 -4.64 -22.38 -12.61
C ASP A 274 -4.07 -22.37 -11.18
N TYR A 275 -3.23 -21.38 -10.85
CA TYR A 275 -2.64 -21.25 -9.51
C TYR A 275 -3.69 -20.95 -8.43
N ILE A 276 -4.66 -20.07 -8.72
CA ILE A 276 -5.71 -19.78 -7.76
C ILE A 276 -6.73 -20.92 -7.66
N ALA A 277 -6.78 -21.83 -8.65
CA ALA A 277 -7.80 -22.87 -8.83
C ALA A 277 -9.18 -22.32 -9.22
N GLU A 278 -9.20 -21.43 -10.22
CA GLU A 278 -10.40 -21.04 -10.94
C GLU A 278 -10.25 -21.40 -12.44
N HIS A 279 -11.36 -21.55 -13.15
CA HIS A 279 -11.30 -21.66 -14.61
C HIS A 279 -10.93 -20.31 -15.24
N PHE A 280 -10.22 -20.34 -16.37
CA PHE A 280 -10.05 -19.12 -17.16
C PHE A 280 -11.39 -18.67 -17.75
N ASP A 281 -11.74 -17.39 -17.55
CA ASP A 281 -12.94 -16.78 -18.14
C ASP A 281 -12.52 -15.73 -19.18
N PRO A 282 -13.03 -15.79 -20.43
CA PRO A 282 -12.68 -14.83 -21.48
C PRO A 282 -12.95 -13.36 -21.14
N ARG A 283 -13.88 -13.06 -20.22
CA ARG A 283 -14.15 -11.68 -19.76
C ARG A 283 -12.93 -11.00 -19.17
N MET A 284 -11.95 -11.77 -18.69
CA MET A 284 -10.70 -11.24 -18.17
C MET A 284 -9.82 -10.58 -19.25
N LEU A 285 -10.02 -10.91 -20.53
CA LEU A 285 -9.34 -10.25 -21.65
C LEU A 285 -9.94 -8.87 -21.94
N ASP A 286 -11.25 -8.73 -21.75
CA ASP A 286 -12.00 -7.49 -21.91
C ASP A 286 -12.44 -6.91 -20.55
N PHE A 287 -11.57 -7.03 -19.54
CA PHE A 287 -11.90 -6.74 -18.15
C PHE A 287 -12.49 -5.35 -17.92
N GLN A 288 -12.10 -4.35 -18.72
CA GLN A 288 -12.64 -3.00 -18.66
C GLN A 288 -14.17 -2.93 -18.87
N LEU A 289 -14.77 -3.93 -19.54
CA LEU A 289 -16.21 -4.02 -19.79
C LEU A 289 -16.96 -4.78 -18.68
N HIS A 290 -16.24 -5.47 -17.80
CA HIS A 290 -16.80 -6.48 -16.91
C HIS A 290 -16.38 -6.33 -15.44
N THR A 291 -15.35 -5.52 -15.17
CA THR A 291 -14.80 -5.40 -13.83
C THR A 291 -15.75 -4.67 -12.88
N SER A 292 -15.83 -5.17 -11.65
CA SER A 292 -16.46 -4.45 -10.52
C SER A 292 -15.61 -3.29 -10.01
N VAL A 293 -14.32 -3.22 -10.36
CA VAL A 293 -13.38 -2.19 -9.90
C VAL A 293 -13.24 -1.13 -10.99
N GLN A 294 -14.24 -0.26 -11.11
CA GLN A 294 -14.34 0.73 -12.19
C GLN A 294 -13.64 2.06 -11.89
N GLN A 295 -13.35 2.35 -10.62
CA GLN A 295 -12.70 3.58 -10.14
C GLN A 295 -11.60 3.23 -9.14
N ASP A 296 -10.36 3.63 -9.41
CA ASP A 296 -9.23 3.53 -8.48
C ASP A 296 -8.25 4.67 -8.76
N VAL A 297 -7.70 5.30 -7.71
CA VAL A 297 -6.75 6.42 -7.79
C VAL A 297 -5.49 6.13 -8.60
N ALA A 298 -5.15 4.85 -8.80
CA ALA A 298 -4.03 4.44 -9.64
C ALA A 298 -4.30 4.63 -11.14
N TRP A 299 -5.57 4.68 -11.56
CA TRP A 299 -5.98 5.12 -12.88
C TRP A 299 -6.05 6.64 -12.85
N GLU A 300 -5.03 7.32 -13.40
CA GLU A 300 -4.92 8.78 -13.52
C GLU A 300 -6.17 9.46 -14.14
N GLN A 301 -7.15 8.69 -14.63
CA GLN A 301 -8.45 9.08 -15.16
C GLN A 301 -9.53 8.12 -14.61
N GLU A 302 -10.71 8.62 -14.29
CA GLU A 302 -11.82 7.94 -13.56
C GLU A 302 -12.42 6.68 -14.23
N THR A 303 -11.81 6.15 -15.29
CA THR A 303 -12.26 4.94 -16.00
C THR A 303 -11.11 3.97 -16.27
N VAL A 304 -11.38 2.69 -16.03
CA VAL A 304 -10.50 1.58 -16.39
C VAL A 304 -10.32 1.53 -17.90
N LYS A 305 -9.07 1.47 -18.35
CA LYS A 305 -8.72 1.40 -19.78
C LYS A 305 -8.29 -0.01 -20.20
N PRO A 306 -8.47 -0.38 -21.48
CA PRO A 306 -7.89 -1.60 -22.03
C PRO A 306 -6.37 -1.70 -21.80
N LEU A 307 -5.85 -2.92 -21.88
CA LEU A 307 -4.41 -3.17 -21.81
C LEU A 307 -3.69 -2.40 -22.92
N HIS A 308 -2.61 -1.73 -22.56
CA HIS A 308 -1.83 -0.93 -23.48
C HIS A 308 -0.34 -1.02 -23.13
N LYS A 309 0.51 -1.07 -24.15
CA LYS A 309 1.95 -1.31 -24.00
C LYS A 309 2.74 -0.04 -23.64
N SER A 310 2.11 1.14 -23.64
CA SER A 310 2.83 2.43 -23.53
C SER A 310 3.53 2.65 -22.19
N ARG A 311 3.20 1.85 -21.16
CA ARG A 311 3.84 1.91 -19.86
C ARG A 311 5.07 1.00 -19.76
N ILE A 312 5.31 0.11 -20.72
CA ILE A 312 6.50 -0.76 -20.75
C ILE A 312 7.68 -0.02 -21.38
N GLY A 313 8.80 0.05 -20.66
CA GLY A 313 10.02 0.69 -21.13
C GLY A 313 9.89 2.21 -21.24
N LYS A 314 8.98 2.83 -20.46
CA LYS A 314 8.82 4.29 -20.40
C LYS A 314 10.13 4.95 -19.96
N TRP A 315 10.89 4.28 -19.08
CA TRP A 315 12.20 4.74 -18.63
C TRP A 315 13.19 5.07 -19.76
N ARG A 316 12.98 4.56 -20.99
CA ARG A 316 13.82 4.83 -22.16
C ARG A 316 13.56 6.18 -22.84
N SER A 317 12.60 6.97 -22.38
CA SER A 317 12.26 8.26 -23.00
C SER A 317 13.35 9.32 -22.90
N GLY A 318 14.34 9.14 -22.01
CA GLY A 318 15.36 10.14 -21.70
C GLY A 318 14.95 11.14 -20.61
N GLU A 319 13.66 11.20 -20.26
CA GLU A 319 13.12 12.20 -19.31
C GLU A 319 13.65 12.04 -17.88
N HIS A 320 14.05 10.82 -17.50
CA HIS A 320 14.44 10.46 -16.14
C HIS A 320 15.79 9.75 -16.09
N ASP A 321 16.70 10.07 -17.02
CA ASP A 321 17.99 9.37 -17.17
C ASP A 321 18.82 9.38 -15.89
N GLU A 322 18.86 10.48 -15.14
CA GLU A 322 19.59 10.57 -13.87
C GLU A 322 19.09 9.54 -12.85
N VAL A 323 17.75 9.40 -12.72
CA VAL A 323 17.13 8.44 -11.80
C VAL A 323 17.39 7.00 -12.23
N VAL A 324 17.30 6.73 -13.54
CA VAL A 324 17.60 5.41 -14.09
C VAL A 324 19.07 5.06 -13.87
N GLN A 325 19.99 5.99 -14.12
CA GLN A 325 21.42 5.78 -13.88
C GLN A 325 21.71 5.51 -12.41
N GLU A 326 21.10 6.27 -11.49
CA GLU A 326 21.30 6.07 -10.05
C GLU A 326 20.74 4.72 -9.59
N PHE A 327 19.55 4.33 -10.05
CA PHE A 327 19.00 2.99 -9.82
C PHE A 327 19.94 1.89 -10.32
N MET A 328 20.53 2.06 -11.51
CA MET A 328 21.44 1.09 -12.12
C MET A 328 22.84 1.04 -11.49
N LYS A 329 23.23 2.03 -10.67
CA LYS A 329 24.45 1.97 -9.84
C LYS A 329 24.26 1.09 -8.61
N ASN A 330 23.03 0.89 -8.14
CA ASN A 330 22.77 0.07 -6.96
C ASN A 330 22.96 -1.43 -7.28
N PRO A 331 23.94 -2.13 -6.68
CA PRO A 331 24.26 -3.51 -7.03
C PRO A 331 23.15 -4.50 -6.65
N GLN A 332 22.38 -4.23 -5.59
CA GLN A 332 21.24 -5.06 -5.20
C GLN A 332 20.10 -4.90 -6.22
N ALA A 333 19.82 -3.68 -6.67
CA ALA A 333 18.84 -3.44 -7.72
C ALA A 333 19.19 -4.20 -9.00
N VAL A 334 20.43 -4.08 -9.48
CA VAL A 334 20.92 -4.77 -10.68
C VAL A 334 20.85 -6.30 -10.53
N SER A 335 21.19 -6.83 -9.35
CA SER A 335 21.09 -8.27 -9.06
C SER A 335 19.65 -8.78 -9.17
N LEU A 336 18.70 -8.06 -8.56
CA LEU A 336 17.27 -8.39 -8.66
C LEU A 336 16.76 -8.27 -10.10
N MET A 337 17.19 -7.23 -10.83
CA MET A 337 16.82 -7.05 -12.24
C MET A 337 17.28 -8.21 -13.12
N ARG A 338 18.49 -8.76 -12.90
CA ARG A 338 18.95 -9.99 -13.57
C ARG A 338 18.13 -11.20 -13.16
N ARG A 339 17.89 -11.40 -11.86
CA ARG A 339 17.09 -12.53 -11.34
C ARG A 339 15.67 -12.55 -11.93
N LEU A 340 15.09 -11.37 -12.17
CA LEU A 340 13.75 -11.21 -12.73
C LEU A 340 13.73 -11.10 -14.26
N ASN A 341 14.86 -11.34 -14.94
CA ASN A 341 15.02 -11.31 -16.39
C ASN A 341 14.65 -9.96 -17.05
N TYR A 342 15.10 -8.85 -16.44
CA TYR A 342 14.99 -7.51 -17.02
C TYR A 342 16.31 -6.97 -17.61
N LEU A 343 17.40 -7.75 -17.50
CA LEU A 343 18.75 -7.44 -17.98
C LEU A 343 19.35 -8.60 -18.76
#